data_AF-A0A9E2Y1I2-F1
#
_entry.id   AF-A0A9E2Y1I2-F1
#
_cell.length_a   1.000
_cell.length_b   1.000
_cell.length_c   1.000
_cell.angle_alpha   90.00
_cell.angle_beta   90.00
_cell.angle_gamma   90.00
#
_symmetry.space_group_name_H-M   'P 1'
#
loop_
_entity.id
_entity.type
_entity.pdbx_description
1 polymer ?
#
loop_
_entity_poly.entity_id
_entity_poly.type
_entity_poly.pdbx_seq_one_letter_code
_entity_poly.pdbx_strand_id
1 'polypeptide(L)'
;MRNLERRFFPFLEVEFGTDGNGQAAIFVVSVDTAAVNAAAAAGTITSDQADAYGQVAGGLGPGAQWTVRQIDGDFGPLGRRAITLATLQPTSTGDNRLPVDAWTAARLLVEDSVVTLGLTLVPPVPGSTDVTLSGRRTRYLDETGALARIFQPGELTQSLCSPWTHDFRDCACFYWASNHPDIALPPLPADVPVDTADMFNKETSWERRNRSVPQPPVATARGARDVAEMEHHQINRDWQQLNFVLERRERLAPYVPPELRAQPLPDLATLLTWLRYAAGVELGVMLEYLTAAWSIRRPDNNTPADLRGDLLAAFDEMRRVAIGEMRHLRAVNDVLAHFQPPPGFTPALGVATLLPGNDPGTTRPLRLRAASAEALDDFIGIEAPSMSVDGVYARILVTVEAMARTDEQQYTLRTVMAEGEEHWRTFRFIKDWLTRHTPAEYLRGVNLQPPPAGNEPHATLQQRYRALLDGLFQAYAMGMPRGAPLLNAARASMLGADGIEGALDTVADHGFLAVFDPVPDPRFAPVMPPPPPAPMA
;
A
#
# COMPACT_ATOMS: atom_id res chain seq x y z
N MET A 1 -6.29 4.67 -21.45
CA MET A 1 -5.64 4.46 -22.77
C MET A 1 -4.22 5.01 -22.66
N ARG A 2 -3.18 4.29 -23.11
CA ARG A 2 -1.81 4.84 -23.11
C ARG A 2 -1.71 5.90 -24.21
N ASN A 3 -1.07 7.05 -23.95
CA ASN A 3 -0.98 8.13 -24.95
C ASN A 3 -0.03 7.81 -26.10
N LEU A 4 0.80 6.77 -25.97
CA LEU A 4 1.73 6.34 -27.01
C LEU A 4 1.01 5.90 -28.30
N GLU A 5 -0.06 5.11 -28.18
CA GLU A 5 -0.77 4.56 -29.34
C GLU A 5 -1.69 5.58 -30.04
N ARG A 6 -1.93 6.76 -29.45
CA ARG A 6 -2.77 7.81 -30.08
C ARG A 6 -2.12 8.41 -31.31
N ARG A 7 -0.79 8.37 -31.43
CA ARG A 7 -0.04 8.87 -32.60
C ARG A 7 0.74 7.77 -33.30
N PHE A 8 0.13 6.59 -33.37
CA PHE A 8 0.78 5.43 -33.97
C PHE A 8 1.03 5.61 -35.48
N PHE A 9 0.22 6.41 -36.16
CA PHE A 9 0.29 6.69 -37.59
C PHE A 9 0.70 8.15 -37.85
N PRO A 10 1.48 8.43 -38.92
CA PRO A 10 1.98 9.78 -39.19
C PRO A 10 0.85 10.78 -39.39
N PHE A 11 1.03 11.96 -38.80
CA PHE A 11 0.15 13.12 -38.85
C PHE A 11 -1.27 12.92 -38.28
N LEU A 12 -1.59 11.74 -37.75
CA LEU A 12 -2.90 11.45 -37.14
C LEU A 12 -2.80 11.38 -35.63
N GLU A 13 -3.81 11.94 -34.98
CA GLU A 13 -4.18 11.59 -33.63
C GLU A 13 -5.46 10.76 -33.65
N VAL A 14 -5.47 9.64 -32.93
CA VAL A 14 -6.61 8.73 -32.86
C VAL A 14 -7.06 8.43 -31.44
N GLU A 15 -8.27 7.92 -31.32
CA GLU A 15 -8.86 7.38 -30.10
C GLU A 15 -9.42 5.97 -30.36
N PHE A 16 -9.21 5.06 -29.41
CA PHE A 16 -9.73 3.70 -29.48
C PHE A 16 -11.03 3.60 -28.68
N GLY A 17 -12.07 3.03 -29.28
CA GLY A 17 -13.36 2.89 -28.61
C GLY A 17 -14.23 1.81 -29.26
N THR A 18 -15.54 1.95 -29.10
CA THR A 18 -16.53 1.10 -29.76
C THR A 18 -17.44 1.93 -30.65
N ASP A 19 -17.78 1.42 -31.82
CA ASP A 19 -18.77 2.05 -32.70
C ASP A 19 -20.20 1.93 -32.15
N GLY A 20 -21.17 2.50 -32.87
CA GLY A 20 -22.60 2.44 -32.49
C GLY A 20 -23.20 1.04 -32.43
N ASN A 21 -22.49 0.01 -32.91
CA ASN A 21 -22.88 -1.40 -32.84
C ASN A 21 -22.10 -2.17 -31.77
N GLY A 22 -21.29 -1.49 -30.96
CA GLY A 22 -20.46 -2.09 -29.91
C GLY A 22 -19.20 -2.79 -30.43
N GLN A 23 -18.82 -2.60 -31.69
CA GLN A 23 -17.60 -3.18 -32.27
C GLN A 23 -16.39 -2.28 -32.04
N ALA A 24 -15.21 -2.87 -31.83
CA ALA A 24 -13.98 -2.11 -31.64
C ALA A 24 -13.68 -1.21 -32.86
N ALA A 25 -13.37 0.06 -32.60
CA ALA A 25 -13.13 1.07 -33.62
C ALA A 25 -11.95 1.98 -33.24
N ILE A 26 -11.29 2.54 -34.26
CA ILE A 26 -10.28 3.58 -34.10
C ILE A 26 -10.83 4.83 -34.76
N PHE A 27 -11.02 5.88 -33.99
CA PHE A 27 -11.56 7.13 -34.46
C PHE A 27 -10.45 8.15 -34.64
N VAL A 28 -10.47 8.89 -35.74
CA VAL A 28 -9.56 10.03 -35.93
C VAL A 28 -10.05 11.20 -35.10
N VAL A 29 -9.15 11.73 -34.28
CA VAL A 29 -9.38 12.89 -33.40
C VAL A 29 -8.91 14.16 -34.09
N SER A 30 -7.72 14.13 -34.69
CA SER A 30 -7.13 15.28 -35.36
C SER A 30 -6.14 14.87 -36.45
N VAL A 31 -5.85 15.82 -37.35
CA VAL A 31 -4.79 15.71 -38.36
C VAL A 31 -3.86 16.90 -38.18
N ASP A 32 -2.55 16.67 -38.07
CA ASP A 32 -1.54 17.73 -38.03
C ASP A 32 -1.30 18.30 -39.43
N THR A 33 -2.19 19.18 -39.86
CA THR A 33 -2.16 19.80 -41.20
C THR A 33 -0.92 20.65 -41.44
N ALA A 34 -0.34 21.23 -40.39
CA ALA A 34 0.91 21.98 -40.49
C ALA A 34 2.07 21.06 -40.85
N ALA A 35 2.19 19.91 -40.17
CA ALA A 35 3.20 18.91 -40.47
C ALA A 35 3.00 18.25 -41.85
N VAL A 36 1.75 18.00 -42.26
CA VAL A 36 1.42 17.51 -43.62
C VAL A 36 1.90 18.49 -44.69
N ASN A 37 1.59 19.79 -44.53
CA ASN A 37 2.02 20.82 -45.48
C ASN A 37 3.55 20.95 -45.55
N ALA A 38 4.23 20.88 -44.40
CA ALA A 38 5.68 20.90 -44.35
C ALA A 38 6.30 19.67 -45.04
N ALA A 39 5.72 18.48 -44.83
CA ALA A 39 6.16 17.24 -45.47
C ALA A 39 5.95 17.27 -47.00
N ALA A 40 4.81 17.77 -47.46
CA ALA A 40 4.52 17.95 -48.87
C ALA A 40 5.49 18.95 -49.53
N ALA A 41 5.76 20.08 -48.88
CA ALA A 41 6.73 21.08 -49.36
C ALA A 41 8.16 20.54 -49.40
N ALA A 42 8.52 19.64 -48.48
CA ALA A 42 9.81 18.96 -48.45
C ALA A 42 9.90 17.75 -49.42
N GLY A 43 8.79 17.39 -50.10
CA GLY A 43 8.73 16.25 -51.01
C GLY A 43 8.82 14.88 -50.32
N THR A 44 8.57 14.81 -49.00
CA THR A 44 8.60 13.55 -48.24
C THR A 44 7.29 12.77 -48.32
N ILE A 45 6.21 13.44 -48.73
CA ILE A 45 4.95 12.83 -49.15
C ILE A 45 4.53 13.40 -50.52
N THR A 46 3.72 12.64 -51.26
CA THR A 46 3.15 13.06 -52.55
C THR A 46 2.00 14.05 -52.37
N SER A 47 1.64 14.77 -53.45
CA SER A 47 0.44 15.63 -53.48
C SER A 47 -0.82 14.85 -53.12
N ASP A 48 -0.97 13.65 -53.67
CA ASP A 48 -2.15 12.81 -53.47
C ASP A 48 -2.26 12.35 -52.01
N GLN A 49 -1.13 12.07 -51.36
CA GLN A 49 -1.10 11.79 -49.91
C GLN A 49 -1.50 13.02 -49.09
N ALA A 50 -0.98 14.20 -49.43
CA ALA A 50 -1.34 15.44 -48.75
C ALA A 50 -2.85 15.76 -48.90
N ASP A 51 -3.40 15.57 -50.10
CA ASP A 51 -4.84 15.73 -50.38
C ASP A 51 -5.70 14.75 -49.58
N ALA A 52 -5.25 13.48 -49.45
CA ALA A 52 -5.93 12.48 -48.63
C ALA A 52 -5.99 12.89 -47.14
N TYR A 53 -4.88 13.41 -46.59
CA TYR A 53 -4.89 13.98 -45.24
C TYR A 53 -5.79 15.22 -45.13
N GLY A 54 -5.82 16.07 -46.16
CA GLY A 54 -6.70 17.23 -46.24
C GLY A 54 -8.18 16.84 -46.24
N GLN A 55 -8.55 15.78 -46.95
CA GLN A 55 -9.90 15.22 -46.95
C GLN A 55 -10.30 14.69 -45.57
N VAL A 56 -9.39 13.99 -44.89
CA VAL A 56 -9.65 13.51 -43.52
C VAL A 56 -9.85 14.70 -42.57
N ALA A 57 -8.95 15.69 -42.61
CA ALA A 57 -9.03 16.88 -41.77
C ALA A 57 -10.32 17.67 -42.00
N GLY A 58 -10.72 17.88 -43.27
CA GLY A 58 -11.93 18.62 -43.63
C GLY A 58 -13.24 17.90 -43.28
N GLY A 59 -13.20 16.57 -43.09
CA GLY A 59 -14.36 15.78 -42.67
C GLY A 59 -14.55 15.67 -41.15
N LEU A 60 -13.63 16.21 -40.33
CA LEU A 60 -13.79 16.25 -38.88
C LEU A 60 -14.71 17.42 -38.49
N GLY A 61 -15.78 17.15 -37.74
CA GLY A 61 -16.70 18.19 -37.30
C GLY A 61 -17.77 17.71 -36.33
N PRO A 62 -18.63 18.60 -35.81
CA PRO A 62 -19.70 18.23 -34.88
C PRO A 62 -20.64 17.19 -35.50
N GLY A 63 -20.59 15.95 -34.99
CA GLY A 63 -21.42 14.84 -35.46
C GLY A 63 -20.88 14.06 -36.67
N ALA A 64 -19.67 14.37 -37.16
CA ALA A 64 -18.99 13.62 -38.22
C ALA A 64 -17.56 13.25 -37.80
N GLN A 65 -17.21 11.97 -37.93
CA GLN A 65 -15.93 11.44 -37.49
C GLN A 65 -15.41 10.39 -38.48
N TRP A 66 -14.10 10.42 -38.76
CA TRP A 66 -13.45 9.36 -39.52
C TRP A 66 -13.14 8.18 -38.62
N THR A 67 -13.45 6.97 -39.10
CA THR A 67 -13.10 5.72 -38.42
C THR A 67 -12.21 4.85 -39.31
N VAL A 68 -11.21 4.21 -38.72
CA VAL A 68 -10.40 3.21 -39.42
C VAL A 68 -11.21 1.92 -39.51
N ARG A 69 -11.42 1.43 -40.72
CA ARG A 69 -12.09 0.16 -41.01
C ARG A 69 -11.10 -0.98 -41.18
N GLN A 70 -9.94 -0.66 -41.76
CA GLN A 70 -8.93 -1.64 -42.14
C GLN A 70 -7.53 -1.14 -41.82
N ILE A 71 -6.68 -2.04 -41.35
CA ILE A 71 -5.25 -1.82 -41.15
C ILE A 71 -4.51 -2.90 -41.92
N ASP A 72 -3.64 -2.49 -42.84
CA ASP A 72 -2.66 -3.36 -43.49
C ASP A 72 -1.26 -3.01 -42.97
N GLY A 73 -0.50 -4.02 -42.56
CA GLY A 73 0.83 -3.81 -42.00
C GLY A 73 1.50 -5.10 -41.56
N ASP A 74 2.71 -4.95 -41.02
CA ASP A 74 3.44 -6.03 -40.36
C ASP A 74 3.09 -6.05 -38.87
N PHE A 75 2.45 -7.13 -38.41
CA PHE A 75 2.01 -7.30 -37.02
C PHE A 75 2.99 -8.16 -36.20
N GLY A 76 4.27 -8.14 -36.56
CA GLY A 76 5.37 -8.77 -35.83
C GLY A 76 5.22 -10.29 -35.81
N PRO A 77 4.95 -10.93 -34.65
CA PRO A 77 4.76 -12.38 -34.57
C PRO A 77 3.64 -12.93 -35.45
N LEU A 78 2.66 -12.08 -35.84
CA LEU A 78 1.57 -12.49 -36.72
C LEU A 78 1.91 -12.32 -38.22
N GLY A 79 3.05 -11.70 -38.54
CA GLY A 79 3.48 -11.39 -39.90
C GLY A 79 2.64 -10.30 -40.58
N ARG A 80 2.83 -10.16 -41.89
CA ARG A 80 2.07 -9.21 -42.72
C ARG A 80 0.64 -9.65 -42.94
N ARG A 81 -0.33 -8.79 -42.63
CA ARG A 81 -1.77 -9.06 -42.78
C ARG A 81 -2.54 -7.78 -43.13
N ALA A 82 -3.67 -7.97 -43.79
CA ALA A 82 -4.72 -6.95 -43.89
C ALA A 82 -5.84 -7.32 -42.92
N ILE A 83 -6.15 -6.44 -41.97
CA ILE A 83 -7.07 -6.67 -40.87
C ILE A 83 -8.26 -5.72 -40.98
N THR A 84 -9.45 -6.29 -41.15
CA THR A 84 -10.72 -5.55 -41.02
C THR A 84 -11.13 -5.51 -39.55
N LEU A 85 -11.19 -4.32 -38.94
CA LEU A 85 -11.36 -4.18 -37.49
C LEU A 85 -12.69 -4.76 -36.98
N ALA A 86 -13.75 -4.68 -37.79
CA ALA A 86 -15.07 -5.27 -37.49
C ALA A 86 -15.06 -6.80 -37.35
N THR A 87 -14.00 -7.48 -37.83
CA THR A 87 -13.88 -8.95 -37.77
C THR A 87 -13.13 -9.44 -36.52
N LEU A 88 -12.56 -8.52 -35.73
CA LEU A 88 -11.82 -8.86 -34.52
C LEU A 88 -12.78 -9.39 -33.44
N GLN A 89 -12.29 -10.35 -32.67
CA GLN A 89 -13.04 -11.01 -31.61
C GLN A 89 -12.19 -11.09 -30.33
N PRO A 90 -12.81 -10.99 -29.13
CA PRO A 90 -12.09 -11.01 -27.85
C PRO A 90 -11.25 -12.27 -27.62
N THR A 91 -11.59 -13.37 -28.29
CA THR A 91 -10.84 -14.64 -28.24
C THR A 91 -10.23 -14.95 -29.60
N SER A 92 -8.90 -15.03 -29.66
CA SER A 92 -8.17 -15.41 -30.88
C SER A 92 -7.00 -16.34 -30.58
N THR A 93 -7.01 -17.56 -31.11
CA THR A 93 -6.01 -18.61 -30.85
C THR A 93 -5.60 -19.33 -32.14
N GLY A 94 -4.45 -20.01 -32.11
CA GLY A 94 -3.89 -20.76 -33.25
C GLY A 94 -2.95 -19.95 -34.17
N ASP A 95 -2.39 -20.62 -35.18
CA ASP A 95 -1.33 -20.09 -36.06
C ASP A 95 -1.79 -18.94 -36.97
N ASN A 96 -3.10 -18.78 -37.15
CA ASN A 96 -3.72 -17.71 -37.93
C ASN A 96 -4.54 -16.75 -37.08
N ARG A 97 -4.27 -16.69 -35.77
CA ARG A 97 -4.95 -15.76 -34.88
C ARG A 97 -4.79 -14.31 -35.34
N LEU A 98 -5.84 -13.54 -35.08
CA LEU A 98 -5.89 -12.10 -35.27
C LEU A 98 -5.61 -11.40 -33.92
N PRO A 99 -5.28 -10.12 -33.92
CA PRO A 99 -5.34 -9.30 -32.71
C PRO A 99 -6.73 -9.40 -32.06
N VAL A 100 -6.80 -9.38 -30.73
CA VAL A 100 -8.08 -9.55 -30.02
C VAL A 100 -8.98 -8.31 -30.11
N ASP A 101 -8.39 -7.14 -30.35
CA ASP A 101 -9.10 -5.87 -30.55
C ASP A 101 -8.27 -4.89 -31.40
N ALA A 102 -8.89 -3.76 -31.75
CA ALA A 102 -8.28 -2.72 -32.58
C ALA A 102 -7.04 -2.06 -31.93
N TRP A 103 -7.04 -1.96 -30.60
CA TRP A 103 -5.91 -1.41 -29.86
C TRP A 103 -4.69 -2.33 -29.92
N THR A 104 -4.91 -3.62 -29.72
CA THR A 104 -3.90 -4.68 -29.87
C THR A 104 -3.39 -4.73 -31.31
N ALA A 105 -4.26 -4.55 -32.30
CA ALA A 105 -3.86 -4.48 -33.70
C ALA A 105 -2.87 -3.33 -33.93
N ALA A 106 -3.17 -2.11 -33.50
CA ALA A 106 -2.27 -0.97 -33.62
C ALA A 106 -0.94 -1.17 -32.87
N ARG A 107 -0.97 -1.86 -31.73
CA ARG A 107 0.20 -2.15 -30.90
C ARG A 107 1.13 -3.20 -31.50
N LEU A 108 0.59 -4.18 -32.20
CA LEU A 108 1.38 -5.24 -32.84
C LEU A 108 2.09 -4.78 -34.12
N LEU A 109 1.71 -3.61 -34.66
CA LEU A 109 2.39 -3.03 -35.81
C LEU A 109 3.87 -2.77 -35.50
N VAL A 110 4.75 -3.34 -36.31
CA VAL A 110 6.20 -3.15 -36.21
C VAL A 110 6.54 -1.67 -36.47
N GLU A 111 7.30 -1.06 -35.57
CA GLU A 111 7.76 0.32 -35.72
C GLU A 111 8.55 0.52 -37.02
N ASP A 112 8.41 1.69 -37.63
CA ASP A 112 9.01 2.06 -38.91
C ASP A 112 8.63 1.17 -40.12
N SER A 113 7.71 0.22 -39.94
CA SER A 113 7.14 -0.55 -41.05
C SER A 113 6.08 0.24 -41.82
N VAL A 114 5.87 -0.10 -43.09
CA VAL A 114 4.78 0.49 -43.90
C VAL A 114 3.44 0.00 -43.39
N VAL A 115 2.54 0.94 -43.12
CA VAL A 115 1.16 0.73 -42.68
C VAL A 115 0.23 1.44 -43.65
N THR A 116 -0.87 0.80 -43.99
CA THR A 116 -1.96 1.39 -44.77
C THR A 116 -3.25 1.33 -43.98
N LEU A 117 -3.90 2.48 -43.81
CA LEU A 117 -5.19 2.62 -43.14
C LEU A 117 -6.28 2.87 -44.18
N GLY A 118 -7.36 2.11 -44.11
CA GLY A 118 -8.61 2.41 -44.81
C GLY A 118 -9.58 3.12 -43.86
N LEU A 119 -9.97 4.36 -44.18
CA LEU A 119 -10.83 5.20 -43.36
C LEU A 119 -12.19 5.42 -44.04
N THR A 120 -13.24 5.45 -43.24
CA THR A 120 -14.59 5.82 -43.69
C THR A 120 -15.18 6.89 -42.77
N LEU A 121 -16.03 7.75 -43.33
CA LEU A 121 -16.71 8.81 -42.58
C LEU A 121 -17.97 8.27 -41.91
N VAL A 122 -18.21 8.64 -40.65
CA VAL A 122 -19.38 8.26 -39.86
C VAL A 122 -20.06 9.52 -39.30
N PRO A 123 -21.36 9.75 -39.60
CA PRO A 123 -22.21 8.97 -40.51
C PRO A 123 -21.76 9.11 -41.98
N PRO A 124 -22.03 8.12 -42.83
CA PRO A 124 -21.67 8.18 -44.24
C PRO A 124 -22.39 9.33 -44.93
N VAL A 125 -21.64 10.19 -45.63
CA VAL A 125 -22.19 11.31 -46.39
C VAL A 125 -22.28 10.91 -47.87
N PRO A 126 -23.43 11.08 -48.54
CA PRO A 126 -23.55 10.78 -49.97
C PRO A 126 -22.49 11.53 -50.79
N GLY A 127 -21.65 10.79 -51.50
CA GLY A 127 -20.54 11.35 -52.29
C GLY A 127 -19.20 11.45 -51.55
N SER A 128 -19.11 11.13 -50.25
CA SER A 128 -17.81 10.98 -49.58
C SER A 128 -17.18 9.63 -49.96
N THR A 129 -15.95 9.64 -50.46
CA THR A 129 -15.18 8.43 -50.74
C THR A 129 -14.44 7.95 -49.50
N ASP A 130 -14.27 6.63 -49.38
CA ASP A 130 -13.30 6.06 -48.44
C ASP A 130 -11.90 6.62 -48.74
N VAL A 131 -11.17 6.95 -47.68
CA VAL A 131 -9.81 7.48 -47.78
C VAL A 131 -8.82 6.40 -47.43
N THR A 132 -7.79 6.23 -48.25
CA THR A 132 -6.66 5.36 -47.93
C THR A 132 -5.46 6.21 -47.60
N LEU A 133 -4.86 5.99 -46.42
CA LEU A 133 -3.62 6.63 -46.00
C LEU A 133 -2.53 5.57 -45.89
N SER A 134 -1.36 5.82 -46.50
CA SER A 134 -0.19 4.96 -46.37
C SER A 134 1.00 5.75 -45.83
N GLY A 135 1.66 5.20 -44.83
CA GLY A 135 2.75 5.84 -44.11
C GLY A 135 3.55 4.85 -43.28
N ARG A 136 4.70 5.28 -42.74
CA ARG A 136 5.49 4.45 -41.83
C ARG A 136 4.97 4.55 -40.41
N ARG A 137 4.82 3.41 -39.73
CA ARG A 137 4.46 3.33 -38.32
C ARG A 137 5.40 4.21 -37.49
N THR A 138 4.86 5.20 -36.80
CA THR A 138 5.68 6.19 -36.08
C THR A 138 6.49 5.53 -34.96
N ARG A 139 7.79 5.80 -34.89
CA ARG A 139 8.63 5.33 -33.80
C ARG A 139 8.34 6.11 -32.52
N TYR A 140 8.38 5.42 -31.37
CA TYR A 140 8.21 6.08 -30.07
C TYR A 140 9.50 6.70 -29.55
N LEU A 141 10.64 6.12 -29.93
CA LEU A 141 11.96 6.59 -29.57
C LEU A 141 12.70 7.12 -30.79
N ASP A 142 13.41 8.22 -30.61
CA ASP A 142 14.35 8.74 -31.59
C ASP A 142 15.66 7.93 -31.63
N GLU A 143 16.61 8.35 -32.47
CA GLU A 143 17.90 7.66 -32.63
C GLU A 143 18.78 7.69 -31.38
N THR A 144 18.51 8.59 -30.43
CA THR A 144 19.23 8.70 -29.16
C THR A 144 18.58 7.88 -28.04
N GLY A 145 17.45 7.22 -28.34
CA GLY A 145 16.63 6.51 -27.34
C GLY A 145 15.77 7.45 -26.49
N ALA A 146 15.66 8.74 -26.84
CA ALA A 146 14.74 9.68 -26.21
C ALA A 146 13.35 9.56 -26.86
N LEU A 147 12.31 10.02 -26.16
CA LEU A 147 10.95 10.03 -26.70
C LEU A 147 10.87 10.94 -27.93
N ALA A 148 10.26 10.43 -29.00
CA ALA A 148 10.09 11.18 -30.24
C ALA A 148 9.29 12.47 -29.99
N ARG A 149 9.67 13.55 -30.68
CA ARG A 149 9.06 14.90 -30.55
C ARG A 149 7.59 14.99 -30.95
N ILE A 150 7.00 13.88 -31.40
CA ILE A 150 5.57 13.74 -31.68
C ILE A 150 4.71 13.81 -30.40
N PHE A 151 5.32 13.63 -29.22
CA PHE A 151 4.65 13.76 -27.92
C PHE A 151 4.89 15.15 -27.34
N GLN A 152 3.82 15.81 -26.91
CA GLN A 152 3.91 17.12 -26.26
C GLN A 152 4.44 17.00 -24.82
N PRO A 153 5.14 18.02 -24.29
CA PRO A 153 5.49 18.08 -22.86
C PRO A 153 4.23 17.90 -21.99
N GLY A 154 4.29 16.99 -21.02
CA GLY A 154 3.17 16.67 -20.12
C GLY A 154 2.13 15.70 -20.68
N GLU A 155 2.15 15.41 -21.99
CA GLU A 155 1.24 14.43 -22.59
C GLU A 155 1.53 13.02 -22.11
N LEU A 156 2.81 12.70 -21.96
CA LEU A 156 3.22 11.40 -21.46
C LEU A 156 3.04 11.27 -19.95
N THR A 157 3.07 12.35 -19.18
CA THR A 157 2.75 12.31 -17.72
C THR A 157 1.28 12.02 -17.44
N GLN A 158 0.41 12.14 -18.46
CA GLN A 158 -0.99 11.69 -18.37
C GLN A 158 -1.14 10.17 -18.60
N SER A 159 -0.06 9.44 -18.94
CA SER A 159 -0.14 7.99 -19.22
C SER A 159 1.11 7.12 -18.91
N LEU A 160 2.27 7.69 -18.57
CA LEU A 160 3.50 6.98 -18.22
C LEU A 160 3.64 6.95 -16.69
N CYS A 161 3.63 5.78 -16.04
CA CYS A 161 4.72 4.81 -15.95
C CYS A 161 5.76 4.85 -17.08
N SER A 162 6.96 5.39 -16.82
CA SER A 162 8.12 5.19 -17.70
C SER A 162 9.00 4.04 -17.15
N PRO A 163 9.52 3.13 -18.00
CA PRO A 163 9.95 1.79 -17.62
C PRO A 163 11.47 1.64 -17.67
N TRP A 164 12.19 2.22 -16.72
CA TRP A 164 13.60 1.90 -16.51
C TRP A 164 13.78 1.01 -15.28
N THR A 165 13.34 -0.24 -15.40
CA THR A 165 13.96 -1.46 -14.83
C THR A 165 12.99 -2.63 -15.01
N HIS A 166 13.43 -3.66 -15.71
CA HIS A 166 12.77 -4.97 -15.75
C HIS A 166 12.80 -5.64 -14.37
N ASP A 167 11.77 -6.44 -14.09
CA ASP A 167 11.81 -7.83 -13.62
C ASP A 167 10.70 -8.11 -12.59
N PHE A 168 9.68 -8.87 -13.00
CA PHE A 168 9.06 -10.00 -12.30
C PHE A 168 7.91 -10.53 -13.17
N ARG A 169 7.71 -11.85 -13.11
CA ARG A 169 7.00 -12.73 -14.06
C ARG A 169 5.54 -12.35 -14.41
N ASP A 170 4.92 -11.41 -13.69
CA ASP A 170 3.52 -10.98 -13.85
C ASP A 170 3.32 -9.45 -13.72
N CYS A 171 4.35 -8.61 -13.87
CA CYS A 171 4.20 -7.15 -13.76
C CYS A 171 3.78 -6.47 -15.08
N ALA A 172 2.52 -6.02 -15.14
CA ALA A 172 2.10 -4.91 -16.01
C ALA A 172 2.36 -3.57 -15.29
N CYS A 173 3.58 -2.98 -15.41
CA CYS A 173 3.99 -1.69 -14.80
C CYS A 173 2.82 -0.65 -14.74
N PHE A 174 2.23 -0.23 -13.61
CA PHE A 174 2.67 0.22 -12.25
C PHE A 174 3.11 1.70 -12.13
N TYR A 175 2.13 2.63 -12.15
CA TYR A 175 1.98 3.82 -11.28
C TYR A 175 0.61 4.47 -11.53
N TRP A 176 -0.38 3.95 -10.79
CA TRP A 176 -1.52 4.59 -10.12
C TRP A 176 -2.58 3.51 -9.93
N ALA A 177 -2.96 2.78 -10.98
CA ALA A 177 -3.96 1.70 -10.88
C ALA A 177 -3.56 0.57 -9.93
N SER A 178 -2.27 0.28 -9.77
CA SER A 178 -1.77 -0.91 -9.06
C SER A 178 -0.98 -0.61 -7.78
N ASN A 179 -1.10 0.61 -7.25
CA ASN A 179 -0.86 0.90 -5.83
C ASN A 179 -2.17 0.86 -5.02
N HIS A 180 -3.30 0.56 -5.67
CA HIS A 180 -4.50 0.22 -4.92
C HIS A 180 -4.31 -1.19 -4.37
N PRO A 181 -4.56 -1.41 -3.08
CA PRO A 181 -4.52 -2.77 -2.56
C PRO A 181 -5.59 -3.59 -3.28
N ASP A 182 -5.28 -4.86 -3.60
CA ASP A 182 -6.23 -5.82 -4.19
C ASP A 182 -7.57 -5.82 -3.43
N ILE A 183 -7.45 -5.56 -2.12
CA ILE A 183 -8.54 -5.40 -1.18
C ILE A 183 -8.48 -4.03 -0.49
N ALA A 184 -9.58 -3.30 -0.52
CA ALA A 184 -9.75 -2.03 0.20
C ALA A 184 -10.98 -2.10 1.11
N LEU A 185 -11.09 -1.16 2.04
CA LEU A 185 -12.35 -0.87 2.70
C LEU A 185 -13.22 -0.03 1.75
N PRO A 186 -14.52 -0.36 1.62
CA PRO A 186 -15.43 0.40 0.77
C PRO A 186 -15.61 1.83 1.31
N PRO A 187 -16.11 2.77 0.50
CA PRO A 187 -16.42 4.10 0.99
C PRO A 187 -17.37 4.08 2.19
N LEU A 188 -17.13 4.94 3.18
CA LEU A 188 -18.04 5.12 4.29
C LEU A 188 -19.14 6.13 3.88
N PRO A 189 -20.43 5.78 3.95
CA PRO A 189 -21.52 6.74 3.79
C PRO A 189 -21.43 7.86 4.83
N ALA A 190 -21.95 9.05 4.52
CA ALA A 190 -22.00 10.16 5.48
C ALA A 190 -22.88 9.82 6.70
N ASP A 191 -23.95 9.04 6.49
CA ASP A 191 -24.88 8.58 7.52
C ASP A 191 -24.86 7.05 7.55
N VAL A 192 -24.11 6.45 8.48
CA VAL A 192 -24.07 4.99 8.65
C VAL A 192 -25.01 4.59 9.79
N PRO A 193 -26.10 3.85 9.52
CA PRO A 193 -26.87 3.20 10.57
C PRO A 193 -25.96 2.28 11.40
N VAL A 194 -26.03 2.38 12.73
CA VAL A 194 -25.13 1.67 13.67
C VAL A 194 -25.13 0.15 13.45
N ASP A 195 -26.22 -0.41 12.96
CA ASP A 195 -26.39 -1.84 12.65
C ASP A 195 -25.72 -2.30 11.33
N THR A 196 -25.26 -1.38 10.49
CA THR A 196 -24.56 -1.68 9.22
C THR A 196 -23.07 -1.34 9.25
N ALA A 197 -22.56 -0.69 10.30
CA ALA A 197 -21.18 -0.20 10.39
C ALA A 197 -20.11 -1.29 10.13
N ASP A 198 -20.37 -2.53 10.59
CA ASP A 198 -19.43 -3.64 10.40
C ASP A 198 -19.24 -4.04 8.94
N MET A 199 -20.25 -3.88 8.07
CA MET A 199 -20.11 -4.25 6.66
C MET A 199 -19.15 -3.31 5.91
N PHE A 200 -19.06 -2.05 6.33
CA PHE A 200 -18.14 -1.06 5.78
C PHE A 200 -16.70 -1.20 6.30
N ASN A 201 -16.49 -2.10 7.25
CA ASN A 201 -15.18 -2.47 7.77
C ASN A 201 -14.71 -3.85 7.26
N LYS A 202 -15.44 -4.43 6.30
CA LYS A 202 -15.01 -5.63 5.58
C LYS A 202 -14.27 -5.24 4.31
N GLU A 203 -13.18 -5.95 4.07
CA GLU A 203 -12.39 -5.82 2.85
C GLU A 203 -13.24 -6.19 1.63
N THR A 204 -13.07 -5.43 0.55
CA THR A 204 -13.73 -5.60 -0.75
C THR A 204 -12.69 -5.58 -1.85
N SER A 205 -12.89 -6.33 -2.94
CA SER A 205 -12.02 -6.20 -4.13
C SER A 205 -12.10 -4.76 -4.63
N TRP A 206 -10.95 -4.07 -4.72
CA TRP A 206 -10.91 -2.71 -5.26
C TRP A 206 -11.28 -2.71 -6.75
N GLU A 207 -10.93 -3.78 -7.47
CA GLU A 207 -11.21 -3.98 -8.88
C GLU A 207 -12.67 -4.35 -9.16
N ARG A 208 -13.52 -4.47 -8.15
CA ARG A 208 -14.95 -4.79 -8.36
C ARG A 208 -15.61 -3.85 -9.37
N ARG A 209 -16.37 -4.44 -10.28
CA ARG A 209 -17.21 -3.73 -11.25
C ARG A 209 -18.41 -3.06 -10.57
N ASN A 210 -18.96 -3.67 -9.52
CA ASN A 210 -20.02 -3.07 -8.71
C ASN A 210 -19.43 -2.21 -7.58
N ARG A 211 -19.42 -0.89 -7.77
CA ARG A 211 -18.93 0.08 -6.79
C ARG A 211 -20.04 0.71 -5.93
N SER A 212 -21.22 0.09 -5.87
CA SER A 212 -22.36 0.56 -5.07
C SER A 212 -22.00 0.61 -3.59
N VAL A 213 -22.15 1.80 -2.98
CA VAL A 213 -21.83 2.05 -1.57
C VAL A 213 -22.80 1.36 -0.60
N PRO A 214 -24.12 1.28 -0.84
CA PRO A 214 -25.04 0.64 0.11
C PRO A 214 -24.85 -0.87 0.35
N GLN A 215 -24.22 -1.57 -0.58
CA GLN A 215 -23.99 -3.02 -0.49
C GLN A 215 -22.62 -3.37 -1.08
N PRO A 216 -21.52 -2.99 -0.40
CA PRO A 216 -20.19 -3.30 -0.88
C PRO A 216 -20.00 -4.83 -0.84
N PRO A 217 -19.55 -5.46 -1.94
CA PRO A 217 -19.31 -6.89 -1.96
C PRO A 217 -18.12 -7.21 -1.05
N VAL A 218 -18.25 -8.17 -0.15
CA VAL A 218 -17.14 -8.61 0.70
C VAL A 218 -16.15 -9.44 -0.13
N ALA A 219 -14.86 -9.17 0.02
CA ALA A 219 -13.81 -10.03 -0.51
C ALA A 219 -13.88 -11.37 0.25
N THR A 220 -14.42 -12.41 -0.39
CA THR A 220 -14.49 -13.75 0.22
C THR A 220 -13.19 -14.51 -0.03
N ALA A 221 -12.84 -15.43 0.87
CA ALA A 221 -11.68 -16.32 0.73
C ALA A 221 -11.73 -17.24 -0.52
N ARG A 222 -12.86 -17.27 -1.24
CA ARG A 222 -13.00 -17.85 -2.58
C ARG A 222 -12.70 -16.75 -3.60
N GLY A 223 -11.42 -16.40 -3.72
CA GLY A 223 -10.94 -15.20 -4.41
C GLY A 223 -11.50 -14.96 -5.82
N ALA A 224 -11.56 -13.68 -6.21
CA ALA A 224 -11.80 -13.09 -7.56
C ALA A 224 -12.98 -13.62 -8.43
N ARG A 225 -13.59 -14.78 -8.12
CA ARG A 225 -14.58 -15.44 -8.97
C ARG A 225 -16.01 -15.06 -8.65
N ASP A 226 -16.29 -14.71 -7.39
CA ASP A 226 -17.64 -14.38 -6.93
C ASP A 226 -17.96 -12.88 -7.09
N VAL A 227 -16.94 -12.04 -7.26
CA VAL A 227 -17.08 -10.59 -7.50
C VAL A 227 -16.61 -10.30 -8.91
N ALA A 228 -17.51 -9.86 -9.78
CA ALA A 228 -17.13 -9.45 -11.13
C ALA A 228 -16.15 -8.27 -11.07
N GLU A 229 -14.94 -8.44 -11.58
CA GLU A 229 -13.88 -7.43 -11.59
C GLU A 229 -13.88 -6.64 -12.92
N MET A 230 -13.32 -5.44 -12.84
CA MET A 230 -13.02 -4.60 -13.99
C MET A 230 -11.80 -5.17 -14.70
N GLU A 231 -11.84 -5.20 -16.03
CA GLU A 231 -10.66 -5.55 -16.79
C GLU A 231 -9.66 -4.38 -16.79
N HIS A 232 -8.36 -4.68 -16.92
CA HIS A 232 -7.29 -3.68 -16.93
C HIS A 232 -7.52 -2.53 -17.91
N HIS A 233 -8.13 -2.79 -19.07
CA HIS A 233 -8.42 -1.75 -20.07
C HIS A 233 -9.52 -0.78 -19.58
N GLN A 234 -10.49 -1.27 -18.79
CA GLN A 234 -11.56 -0.48 -18.20
C GLN A 234 -11.01 0.43 -17.11
N ILE A 235 -10.15 -0.10 -16.23
CA ILE A 235 -9.44 0.68 -15.20
C ILE A 235 -8.66 1.84 -15.84
N ASN A 236 -7.96 1.57 -16.95
CA ASN A 236 -7.20 2.58 -17.69
C ASN A 236 -8.06 3.62 -18.42
N ARG A 237 -9.31 3.27 -18.78
CA ARG A 237 -10.25 4.20 -19.43
C ARG A 237 -10.92 5.09 -18.39
N ASP A 238 -11.32 4.49 -17.27
CA ASP A 238 -12.21 5.09 -16.27
C ASP A 238 -11.43 5.64 -15.06
N TRP A 239 -10.10 5.75 -15.14
CA TRP A 239 -9.21 6.06 -13.99
C TRP A 239 -9.59 7.32 -13.21
N GLN A 240 -10.14 8.35 -13.86
CA GLN A 240 -10.60 9.59 -13.22
C GLN A 240 -11.88 9.41 -12.39
N GLN A 241 -12.61 8.32 -12.62
CA GLN A 241 -13.86 7.97 -11.94
C GLN A 241 -13.63 6.95 -10.81
N LEU A 242 -12.42 6.43 -10.68
CA LEU A 242 -12.08 5.45 -9.64
C LEU A 242 -11.75 6.16 -8.33
N ASN A 243 -12.22 5.60 -7.23
CA ASN A 243 -11.96 6.15 -5.91
C ASN A 243 -10.50 5.94 -5.52
N PHE A 244 -9.86 6.99 -5.02
CA PHE A 244 -8.57 6.89 -4.35
C PHE A 244 -8.70 6.05 -3.10
N VAL A 245 -7.69 5.23 -2.82
CA VAL A 245 -7.59 4.53 -1.53
C VAL A 245 -6.61 5.29 -0.64
N LEU A 246 -7.12 5.82 0.47
CA LEU A 246 -6.33 6.46 1.52
C LEU A 246 -6.70 5.80 2.85
N GLU A 247 -5.71 5.47 3.68
CA GLU A 247 -5.91 4.75 4.95
C GLU A 247 -6.65 3.41 4.76
N ARG A 248 -6.29 2.70 3.67
CA ARG A 248 -6.94 1.48 3.15
C ARG A 248 -8.42 1.64 2.80
N ARG A 249 -8.99 2.85 2.78
CA ARG A 249 -10.40 3.11 2.44
C ARG A 249 -10.54 3.90 1.15
N GLU A 250 -11.50 3.50 0.34
CA GLU A 250 -11.91 4.30 -0.82
C GLU A 250 -12.55 5.63 -0.43
N ARG A 251 -12.07 6.72 -1.04
CA ARG A 251 -12.53 8.09 -0.79
C ARG A 251 -13.42 8.57 -1.93
N LEU A 252 -14.61 9.07 -1.58
CA LEU A 252 -15.57 9.68 -2.52
C LEU A 252 -15.46 11.21 -2.59
N ALA A 253 -14.71 11.82 -1.68
CA ALA A 253 -14.56 13.26 -1.55
C ALA A 253 -13.08 13.61 -1.32
N PRO A 254 -12.65 14.87 -1.57
CA PRO A 254 -11.33 15.34 -1.20
C PRO A 254 -11.01 14.95 0.25
N TYR A 255 -9.86 14.32 0.46
CA TYR A 255 -9.43 13.91 1.78
C TYR A 255 -9.15 15.14 2.63
N VAL A 256 -9.92 15.28 3.71
CA VAL A 256 -9.65 16.22 4.78
C VAL A 256 -9.03 15.39 5.91
N PRO A 257 -7.75 15.59 6.25
CA PRO A 257 -7.15 14.92 7.39
C PRO A 257 -7.97 15.22 8.64
N PRO A 258 -8.23 14.22 9.51
CA PRO A 258 -8.89 14.49 10.78
C PRO A 258 -8.09 15.54 11.58
N GLU A 259 -8.80 16.52 12.15
CA GLU A 259 -8.19 17.54 12.99
C GLU A 259 -7.75 16.89 14.31
N LEU A 260 -6.45 16.96 14.59
CA LEU A 260 -5.89 16.43 15.83
C LEU A 260 -6.20 17.39 16.99
N ARG A 261 -7.11 16.98 17.88
CA ARG A 261 -7.53 17.79 19.03
C ARG A 261 -6.68 17.47 20.26
N ALA A 262 -5.49 18.04 20.34
CA ALA A 262 -4.63 17.97 21.53
C ALA A 262 -4.08 19.35 21.91
N GLN A 263 -3.85 19.55 23.21
CA GLN A 263 -3.18 20.74 23.74
C GLN A 263 -1.67 20.51 23.74
N PRO A 264 -0.85 21.46 23.23
CA PRO A 264 0.59 21.36 23.27
C PRO A 264 1.13 21.34 24.70
N LEU A 265 2.26 20.69 24.88
CA LEU A 265 3.00 20.64 26.13
C LEU A 265 3.66 22.00 26.40
N PRO A 266 3.81 22.40 27.67
CA PRO A 266 4.20 23.78 28.03
C PRO A 266 5.64 24.12 27.67
N ASP A 267 6.54 23.13 27.66
CA ASP A 267 7.97 23.34 27.43
C ASP A 267 8.69 22.09 26.91
N LEU A 268 9.94 22.29 26.48
CA LEU A 268 10.81 21.23 25.99
C LEU A 268 11.09 20.16 27.05
N ALA A 269 11.25 20.54 28.33
CA ALA A 269 11.53 19.57 29.40
C ALA A 269 10.36 18.58 29.59
N THR A 270 9.13 19.09 29.48
CA THR A 270 7.91 18.29 29.52
C THR A 270 7.82 17.41 28.28
N LEU A 271 8.11 17.94 27.08
CA LEU A 271 8.17 17.13 25.85
C LEU A 271 9.14 15.95 25.99
N LEU A 272 10.36 16.18 26.51
CA LEU A 272 11.35 15.13 26.72
C LEU A 272 10.86 14.05 27.70
N THR A 273 10.13 14.44 28.75
CA THR A 273 9.53 13.49 29.71
C THR A 273 8.44 12.64 29.03
N TRP A 274 7.61 13.25 28.19
CA TRP A 274 6.58 12.56 27.43
C TRP A 274 7.16 11.61 26.39
N LEU A 275 8.22 12.01 25.66
CA LEU A 275 8.93 11.13 24.72
C LEU A 275 9.55 9.91 25.44
N ARG A 276 10.13 10.10 26.63
CA ARG A 276 10.65 9.00 27.45
C ARG A 276 9.55 8.04 27.89
N TYR A 277 8.39 8.57 28.28
CA TYR A 277 7.22 7.76 28.61
C TYR A 277 6.68 7.01 27.39
N ALA A 278 6.54 7.67 26.23
CA ALA A 278 6.12 7.04 24.98
C ALA A 278 7.04 5.87 24.61
N ALA A 279 8.36 6.06 24.65
CA ALA A 279 9.32 4.96 24.44
C ALA A 279 9.11 3.80 25.43
N GLY A 280 8.81 4.11 26.69
CA GLY A 280 8.51 3.08 27.70
C GLY A 280 7.18 2.36 27.46
N VAL A 281 6.18 3.04 26.89
CA VAL A 281 4.91 2.44 26.45
C VAL A 281 5.18 1.44 25.33
N GLU A 282 5.89 1.83 24.27
CA GLU A 282 6.19 0.93 23.13
C GLU A 282 6.96 -0.30 23.59
N LEU A 283 7.95 -0.11 24.46
CA LEU A 283 8.68 -1.23 25.04
C LEU A 283 7.76 -2.11 25.91
N GLY A 284 6.85 -1.52 26.68
CA GLY A 284 5.91 -2.27 27.51
C GLY A 284 4.91 -3.10 26.71
N VAL A 285 4.27 -2.51 25.70
CA VAL A 285 3.29 -3.21 24.85
C VAL A 285 3.95 -4.30 24.02
N MET A 286 5.17 -4.06 23.50
CA MET A 286 5.98 -5.08 22.84
C MET A 286 6.16 -6.32 23.73
N LEU A 287 6.45 -6.17 25.02
CA LEU A 287 6.63 -7.29 25.94
C LEU A 287 5.30 -8.01 26.24
N GLU A 288 4.18 -7.28 26.37
CA GLU A 288 2.85 -7.90 26.50
C GLU A 288 2.53 -8.75 25.27
N TYR A 289 2.81 -8.25 24.06
CA TYR A 289 2.53 -8.93 22.81
C TYR A 289 3.42 -10.16 22.60
N LEU A 290 4.72 -10.07 22.90
CA LEU A 290 5.61 -11.24 22.86
C LEU A 290 5.19 -12.31 23.88
N THR A 291 4.83 -11.91 25.10
CA THR A 291 4.33 -12.83 26.13
C THR A 291 3.08 -13.58 25.64
N ALA A 292 2.12 -12.83 25.09
CA ALA A 292 0.88 -13.40 24.57
C ALA A 292 1.15 -14.31 23.36
N ALA A 293 2.02 -13.92 22.43
CA ALA A 293 2.32 -14.70 21.24
C ALA A 293 2.91 -16.07 21.62
N TRP A 294 3.86 -16.11 22.55
CA TRP A 294 4.47 -17.38 23.00
C TRP A 294 3.58 -18.24 23.89
N SER A 295 2.42 -17.72 24.32
CA SER A 295 1.39 -18.52 24.98
C SER A 295 0.52 -19.33 24.00
N ILE A 296 0.52 -18.96 22.71
CA ILE A 296 -0.23 -19.65 21.66
C ILE A 296 0.40 -21.03 21.40
N ARG A 297 -0.43 -22.05 21.26
CA ARG A 297 -0.01 -23.42 21.00
C ARG A 297 0.62 -23.53 19.60
N ARG A 298 1.77 -24.21 19.52
CA ARG A 298 2.37 -24.57 18.23
C ARG A 298 1.58 -25.73 17.61
N PRO A 299 1.15 -25.63 16.34
CA PRO A 299 0.46 -26.73 15.69
C PRO A 299 1.41 -27.92 15.45
N ASP A 300 0.86 -29.12 15.54
CA ASP A 300 1.54 -30.37 15.19
C ASP A 300 0.90 -31.01 13.95
N ASN A 301 1.38 -32.21 13.57
CA ASN A 301 0.83 -32.95 12.43
C ASN A 301 -0.63 -33.40 12.63
N ASN A 302 -1.12 -33.45 13.88
CA ASN A 302 -2.47 -33.88 14.22
C ASN A 302 -3.46 -32.72 14.36
N THR A 303 -2.96 -31.47 14.34
CA THR A 303 -3.79 -30.28 14.48
C THR A 303 -4.73 -30.12 13.28
N PRO A 304 -6.05 -29.91 13.48
CA PRO A 304 -6.99 -29.63 12.39
C PRO A 304 -6.54 -28.48 11.50
N ALA A 305 -6.87 -28.53 10.21
CA ALA A 305 -6.32 -27.59 9.22
C ALA A 305 -6.76 -26.13 9.44
N ASP A 306 -8.01 -25.93 9.84
CA ASP A 306 -8.59 -24.64 10.23
C ASP A 306 -7.90 -24.08 11.48
N LEU A 307 -7.80 -24.87 12.55
CA LEU A 307 -7.09 -24.48 13.78
C LEU A 307 -5.61 -24.20 13.50
N ARG A 308 -4.94 -25.02 12.69
CA ARG A 308 -3.54 -24.80 12.30
C ARG A 308 -3.35 -23.44 11.61
N GLY A 309 -4.25 -23.09 10.69
CA GLY A 309 -4.20 -21.80 10.00
C GLY A 309 -4.35 -20.63 10.96
N ASP A 310 -5.36 -20.69 11.83
CA ASP A 310 -5.64 -19.63 12.82
C ASP A 310 -4.49 -19.49 13.84
N LEU A 311 -3.87 -20.60 14.29
CA LEU A 311 -2.73 -20.56 15.22
C LEU A 311 -1.48 -19.93 14.61
N LEU A 312 -1.13 -20.32 13.38
CA LEU A 312 0.04 -19.75 12.70
C LEU A 312 -0.16 -18.27 12.41
N ALA A 313 -1.33 -17.91 11.86
CA ALA A 313 -1.65 -16.53 11.54
C ALA A 313 -1.66 -15.65 12.80
N ALA A 314 -2.30 -16.10 13.90
CA ALA A 314 -2.32 -15.35 15.15
C ALA A 314 -0.92 -15.16 15.75
N PHE A 315 -0.08 -16.19 15.73
CA PHE A 315 1.29 -16.10 16.23
C PHE A 315 2.14 -15.14 15.39
N ASP A 316 2.10 -15.26 14.06
CA ASP A 316 2.92 -14.46 13.16
C ASP A 316 2.49 -13.00 13.14
N GLU A 317 1.18 -12.71 13.14
CA GLU A 317 0.66 -11.34 13.17
C GLU A 317 0.91 -10.66 14.53
N MET A 318 0.79 -11.38 15.65
CA MET A 318 1.13 -10.82 16.96
C MET A 318 2.63 -10.49 17.08
N ARG A 319 3.49 -11.33 16.49
CA ARG A 319 4.92 -11.03 16.37
C ARG A 319 5.20 -9.84 15.47
N ARG A 320 4.49 -9.72 14.34
CA ARG A 320 4.62 -8.58 13.42
C ARG A 320 4.27 -7.28 14.14
N VAL A 321 3.19 -7.25 14.92
CA VAL A 321 2.82 -6.08 15.73
C VAL A 321 3.91 -5.77 16.76
N ALA A 322 4.42 -6.77 17.49
CA ALA A 322 5.55 -6.55 18.42
C ALA A 322 6.80 -5.98 17.73
N ILE A 323 7.08 -6.38 16.48
CA ILE A 323 8.16 -5.80 15.66
C ILE A 323 7.85 -4.36 15.27
N GLY A 324 6.57 -4.03 15.00
CA GLY A 324 6.09 -2.65 14.87
C GLY A 324 6.49 -1.80 16.08
N GLU A 325 6.19 -2.28 17.28
CA GLU A 325 6.55 -1.58 18.53
C GLU A 325 8.05 -1.40 18.74
N MET A 326 8.87 -2.35 18.29
CA MET A 326 10.34 -2.18 18.29
C MET A 326 10.79 -1.04 17.36
N ARG A 327 10.10 -0.84 16.24
CA ARG A 327 10.36 0.29 15.32
C ARG A 327 9.86 1.60 15.92
N HIS A 328 8.69 1.60 16.57
CA HIS A 328 8.18 2.77 17.29
C HIS A 328 9.15 3.21 18.39
N LEU A 329 9.64 2.28 19.21
CA LEU A 329 10.65 2.53 20.24
C LEU A 329 11.90 3.23 19.67
N ARG A 330 12.37 2.77 18.51
CA ARG A 330 13.48 3.42 17.80
C ARG A 330 13.10 4.81 17.32
N ALA A 331 11.96 4.96 16.65
CA ALA A 331 11.47 6.22 16.11
C ALA A 331 11.35 7.30 17.20
N VAL A 332 10.81 6.95 18.37
CA VAL A 332 10.73 7.86 19.52
C VAL A 332 12.12 8.24 20.03
N ASN A 333 13.06 7.30 20.09
CA ASN A 333 14.44 7.60 20.47
C ASN A 333 15.15 8.53 19.47
N ASP A 334 14.86 8.40 18.18
CA ASP A 334 15.38 9.29 17.14
C ASP A 334 14.80 10.72 17.29
N VAL A 335 13.50 10.85 17.59
CA VAL A 335 12.87 12.14 17.94
C VAL A 335 13.47 12.72 19.23
N LEU A 336 13.69 11.89 20.25
CA LEU A 336 14.34 12.30 21.50
C LEU A 336 15.77 12.80 21.27
N ALA A 337 16.53 12.13 20.41
CA ALA A 337 17.90 12.52 20.05
C ALA A 337 17.96 13.86 19.29
N HIS A 338 16.93 14.16 18.49
CA HIS A 338 16.80 15.48 17.85
C HIS A 338 16.72 16.60 18.89
N PHE A 339 15.89 16.42 19.94
CA PHE A 339 15.67 17.42 20.97
C PHE A 339 16.69 17.41 22.12
N GLN A 340 17.45 16.32 22.28
CA GLN A 340 18.63 16.22 23.15
C GLN A 340 19.81 15.69 22.34
N PRO A 341 20.49 16.51 21.50
CA PRO A 341 21.64 16.03 20.74
C PRO A 341 22.83 15.69 21.66
N PRO A 342 23.80 14.86 21.21
CA PRO A 342 25.01 14.57 21.96
C PRO A 342 25.78 15.84 22.37
N PRO A 343 26.38 15.88 23.58
CA PRO A 343 26.49 14.80 24.56
C PRO A 343 25.26 14.65 25.48
N GLY A 344 24.20 15.44 25.29
CA GLY A 344 23.01 15.46 26.14
C GLY A 344 22.01 14.33 25.90
N PHE A 345 22.17 13.55 24.82
CA PHE A 345 21.30 12.43 24.50
C PHE A 345 21.46 11.30 25.52
N THR A 346 20.34 10.77 26.02
CA THR A 346 20.33 9.52 26.79
C THR A 346 19.19 8.65 26.27
N PRO A 347 19.48 7.47 25.69
CA PRO A 347 18.46 6.55 25.19
C PRO A 347 17.38 6.25 26.22
N ALA A 348 16.14 6.18 25.77
CA ALA A 348 14.98 5.81 26.57
C ALA A 348 14.63 4.34 26.31
N LEU A 349 15.04 3.48 27.24
CA LEU A 349 14.84 2.02 27.18
C LEU A 349 14.29 1.46 28.50
N GLY A 350 13.67 2.32 29.33
CA GLY A 350 12.96 1.91 30.54
C GLY A 350 11.51 1.53 30.22
N VAL A 351 11.03 0.43 30.78
CA VAL A 351 9.65 -0.06 30.54
C VAL A 351 8.65 0.79 31.33
N ALA A 352 7.55 1.19 30.70
CA ALA A 352 6.47 1.87 31.42
C ALA A 352 5.76 0.92 32.39
N THR A 353 5.61 1.33 33.65
CA THR A 353 4.89 0.54 34.67
C THR A 353 3.38 0.65 34.52
N LEU A 354 2.92 1.77 33.99
CA LEU A 354 1.53 2.06 33.65
C LEU A 354 1.47 2.37 32.17
N LEU A 355 0.57 1.69 31.47
CA LEU A 355 0.26 1.90 30.06
C LEU A 355 -1.02 2.74 29.93
N PRO A 356 -1.24 3.41 28.78
CA PRO A 356 -2.54 4.03 28.48
C PRO A 356 -3.68 3.03 28.67
N GLY A 357 -4.74 3.44 29.36
CA GLY A 357 -5.95 2.65 29.52
C GLY A 357 -6.86 2.74 28.29
N ASN A 358 -7.99 2.03 28.35
CA ASN A 358 -8.97 1.98 27.26
C ASN A 358 -9.84 3.25 27.18
N ASP A 359 -9.87 4.05 28.25
CA ASP A 359 -10.57 5.33 28.29
C ASP A 359 -9.56 6.50 28.29
N PRO A 360 -9.84 7.60 27.55
CA PRO A 360 -8.95 8.75 27.49
C PRO A 360 -8.54 9.29 28.87
N GLY A 361 -7.23 9.40 29.11
CA GLY A 361 -6.67 9.91 30.36
C GLY A 361 -6.61 8.89 31.50
N THR A 362 -7.07 7.65 31.27
CA THR A 362 -6.89 6.55 32.22
C THR A 362 -5.57 5.81 31.96
N THR A 363 -5.09 5.11 32.98
CA THR A 363 -3.90 4.26 32.88
C THR A 363 -4.20 2.89 33.47
N ARG A 364 -3.48 1.86 33.01
CA ARG A 364 -3.52 0.50 33.56
C ARG A 364 -2.12 0.00 33.86
N PRO A 365 -1.92 -0.90 34.83
CA PRO A 365 -0.64 -1.58 35.00
C PRO A 365 -0.22 -2.37 33.75
N LEU A 366 1.08 -2.47 33.54
CA LEU A 366 1.67 -3.49 32.67
C LEU A 366 1.28 -4.89 33.18
N ARG A 367 0.73 -5.74 32.30
CA ARG A 367 0.27 -7.09 32.61
C ARG A 367 0.70 -8.07 31.52
N LEU A 368 1.80 -8.77 31.77
CA LEU A 368 2.28 -9.87 30.94
C LEU A 368 1.35 -11.08 31.09
N ARG A 369 0.57 -11.41 30.05
CA ARG A 369 -0.52 -12.40 30.10
C ARG A 369 -0.51 -13.27 28.84
N ALA A 370 -1.08 -14.47 28.96
CA ALA A 370 -1.40 -15.29 27.79
C ALA A 370 -2.40 -14.57 26.87
N ALA A 371 -2.51 -15.01 25.62
CA ALA A 371 -3.42 -14.51 24.59
C ALA A 371 -4.90 -14.85 24.86
N SER A 372 -5.38 -14.59 26.08
CA SER A 372 -6.78 -14.75 26.47
C SER A 372 -7.66 -13.69 25.80
N ALA A 373 -8.97 -13.94 25.76
CA ALA A 373 -9.92 -12.95 25.24
C ALA A 373 -9.81 -11.58 25.96
N GLU A 374 -9.60 -11.57 27.28
CA GLU A 374 -9.39 -10.33 28.05
C GLU A 374 -8.10 -9.61 27.65
N ALA A 375 -7.00 -10.35 27.44
CA ALA A 375 -5.75 -9.75 27.00
C ALA A 375 -5.89 -9.13 25.60
N LEU A 376 -6.54 -9.83 24.68
CA LEU A 376 -6.81 -9.34 23.33
C LEU A 376 -7.73 -8.11 23.34
N ASP A 377 -8.72 -8.06 24.24
CA ASP A 377 -9.56 -6.87 24.40
C ASP A 377 -8.76 -5.66 24.88
N ASP A 378 -7.82 -5.85 25.80
CA ASP A 378 -6.93 -4.76 26.22
C ASP A 378 -5.96 -4.34 25.11
N PHE A 379 -5.49 -5.28 24.28
CA PHE A 379 -4.62 -4.98 23.14
C PHE A 379 -5.39 -4.19 22.06
N ILE A 380 -6.65 -4.54 21.82
CA ILE A 380 -7.54 -3.77 20.94
C ILE A 380 -7.79 -2.38 21.55
N GLY A 381 -8.00 -2.30 22.86
CA GLY A 381 -8.22 -1.01 23.54
C GLY A 381 -7.00 -0.09 23.48
N ILE A 382 -5.79 -0.62 23.69
CA ILE A 382 -4.56 0.18 23.67
C ILE A 382 -4.12 0.62 22.28
N GLU A 383 -4.46 -0.12 21.22
CA GLU A 383 -4.16 0.30 19.85
C GLU A 383 -5.28 1.15 19.21
N ALA A 384 -6.43 1.26 19.87
CA ALA A 384 -7.60 1.94 19.29
C ALA A 384 -7.30 3.40 18.91
N PRO A 385 -7.68 3.83 17.68
CA PRO A 385 -7.48 5.20 17.25
C PRO A 385 -8.13 6.20 18.22
N SER A 386 -7.43 7.30 18.51
CA SER A 386 -7.88 8.43 19.34
C SER A 386 -8.18 8.16 20.83
N MET A 387 -7.97 6.94 21.37
CA MET A 387 -8.41 6.58 22.73
C MET A 387 -7.28 6.24 23.73
N SER A 388 -6.05 5.96 23.28
CA SER A 388 -4.99 5.34 24.10
C SER A 388 -3.57 5.90 23.81
N VAL A 389 -2.76 5.22 22.99
CA VAL A 389 -1.40 5.57 22.55
C VAL A 389 -1.43 6.85 21.71
N ASP A 390 -2.47 7.02 20.88
CA ASP A 390 -2.77 8.26 20.20
C ASP A 390 -2.98 9.44 21.15
N GLY A 391 -3.48 9.22 22.37
CA GLY A 391 -3.57 10.30 23.37
C GLY A 391 -2.20 10.81 23.81
N VAL A 392 -1.20 9.92 23.86
CA VAL A 392 0.21 10.25 24.16
C VAL A 392 0.84 10.96 22.96
N TYR A 393 0.75 10.36 21.78
CA TYR A 393 1.35 10.90 20.57
C TYR A 393 0.68 12.17 20.06
N ALA A 394 -0.63 12.33 20.23
CA ALA A 394 -1.34 13.52 19.79
C ALA A 394 -0.76 14.78 20.45
N ARG A 395 -0.50 14.71 21.76
CA ARG A 395 0.11 15.82 22.52
C ARG A 395 1.55 16.07 22.10
N ILE A 396 2.33 15.01 21.90
CA ILE A 396 3.71 15.12 21.40
C ILE A 396 3.71 15.79 20.03
N LEU A 397 2.87 15.32 19.10
CA LEU A 397 2.79 15.82 17.72
C LEU A 397 2.40 17.30 17.68
N VAL A 398 1.29 17.71 18.31
CA VAL A 398 0.90 19.14 18.30
C VAL A 398 1.96 20.05 18.95
N THR A 399 2.72 19.52 19.91
CA THR A 399 3.85 20.24 20.52
C THR A 399 4.99 20.42 19.52
N VAL A 400 5.35 19.34 18.82
CA VAL A 400 6.43 19.34 17.82
C VAL A 400 6.07 20.19 16.61
N GLU A 401 4.81 20.20 16.19
CA GLU A 401 4.29 21.06 15.11
C GLU A 401 4.34 22.55 15.46
N ALA A 402 4.13 22.89 16.73
CA ALA A 402 4.26 24.27 17.21
C ALA A 402 5.73 24.75 17.24
N MET A 403 6.70 23.83 17.15
CA MET A 403 8.14 24.13 17.11
C MET A 403 8.61 24.28 15.66
N ALA A 404 9.42 25.31 15.37
CA ALA A 404 9.92 25.54 14.01
C ALA A 404 10.95 24.48 13.56
N ARG A 405 10.88 24.05 12.29
CA ARG A 405 11.85 23.17 11.60
C ARG A 405 11.91 21.72 12.10
N THR A 406 10.75 21.09 12.27
CA THR A 406 10.62 19.72 12.81
C THR A 406 9.95 18.73 11.85
N ASP A 407 9.89 19.02 10.55
CA ASP A 407 9.13 18.24 9.55
C ASP A 407 9.45 16.72 9.57
N GLU A 408 10.73 16.36 9.75
CA GLU A 408 11.15 14.96 9.87
C GLU A 408 10.61 14.30 11.14
N GLN A 409 10.63 15.00 12.27
CA GLN A 409 10.09 14.51 13.55
C GLN A 409 8.57 14.41 13.48
N GLN A 410 7.90 15.37 12.84
CA GLN A 410 6.45 15.31 12.59
C GLN A 410 6.08 14.09 11.74
N TYR A 411 6.81 13.85 10.64
CA TYR A 411 6.58 12.67 9.79
C TYR A 411 6.81 11.35 10.55
N THR A 412 7.87 11.29 11.35
CA THR A 412 8.20 10.13 12.19
C THR A 412 7.06 9.83 13.17
N LEU A 413 6.56 10.84 13.88
CA LEU A 413 5.45 10.68 14.84
C LEU A 413 4.14 10.28 14.15
N ARG A 414 3.83 10.89 13.00
CA ARG A 414 2.65 10.53 12.20
C ARG A 414 2.72 9.09 11.68
N THR A 415 3.91 8.59 11.38
CA THR A 415 4.10 7.20 10.97
C THR A 415 3.79 6.26 12.13
N VAL A 416 4.28 6.53 13.34
CA VAL A 416 3.95 5.73 14.53
C VAL A 416 2.45 5.70 14.79
N MET A 417 1.78 6.86 14.74
CA MET A 417 0.31 6.93 14.90
C MET A 417 -0.44 6.12 13.83
N ALA A 418 0.00 6.19 12.56
CA ALA A 418 -0.63 5.44 11.48
C ALA A 418 -0.44 3.92 11.61
N GLU A 419 0.72 3.47 12.10
CA GLU A 419 0.99 2.06 12.36
C GLU A 419 0.19 1.51 13.55
N GLY A 420 -0.09 2.33 14.58
CA GLY A 420 -1.01 1.95 15.67
C GLY A 420 -2.42 1.62 15.20
N GLU A 421 -2.96 2.36 14.22
CA GLU A 421 -4.25 2.01 13.61
C GLU A 421 -4.21 0.65 12.88
N GLU A 422 -3.07 0.31 12.26
CA GLU A 422 -2.88 -1.02 11.67
C GLU A 422 -2.87 -2.11 12.75
N HIS A 423 -2.15 -1.90 13.86
CA HIS A 423 -2.08 -2.83 14.98
C HIS A 423 -3.46 -3.11 15.59
N TRP A 424 -4.28 -2.07 15.77
CA TRP A 424 -5.67 -2.19 16.22
C TRP A 424 -6.48 -3.15 15.36
N ARG A 425 -6.42 -2.99 14.03
CA ARG A 425 -7.12 -3.87 13.10
C ARG A 425 -6.58 -5.30 13.18
N THR A 426 -5.25 -5.45 13.24
CA THR A 426 -4.60 -6.75 13.34
C THR A 426 -5.02 -7.50 14.61
N PHE A 427 -5.10 -6.85 15.78
CA PHE A 427 -5.59 -7.50 16.99
C PHE A 427 -7.07 -7.91 16.91
N ARG A 428 -7.90 -7.16 16.19
CA ARG A 428 -9.29 -7.59 15.92
C ARG A 428 -9.33 -8.86 15.08
N PHE A 429 -8.46 -9.01 14.08
CA PHE A 429 -8.35 -10.24 13.30
C PHE A 429 -7.83 -11.40 14.15
N ILE A 430 -6.78 -11.18 14.93
CA ILE A 430 -6.23 -12.18 15.87
C ILE A 430 -7.33 -12.67 16.83
N LYS A 431 -8.11 -11.74 17.40
CA LYS A 431 -9.24 -12.08 18.26
C LYS A 431 -10.29 -12.90 17.52
N ASP A 432 -10.69 -12.49 16.33
CA ASP A 432 -11.65 -13.24 15.51
C ASP A 432 -11.16 -14.66 15.22
N TRP A 433 -9.90 -14.86 14.85
CA TRP A 433 -9.32 -16.17 14.59
C TRP A 433 -9.29 -17.05 15.84
N LEU A 434 -8.76 -16.54 16.96
CA LEU A 434 -8.59 -17.33 18.18
C LEU A 434 -9.94 -17.64 18.85
N THR A 435 -10.90 -16.72 18.81
CA THR A 435 -12.20 -16.91 19.50
C THR A 435 -13.19 -17.82 18.76
N ARG A 436 -12.86 -18.28 17.55
CA ARG A 436 -13.54 -19.42 16.90
C ARG A 436 -13.29 -20.74 17.65
N HIS A 437 -12.23 -20.79 18.45
CA HIS A 437 -11.78 -21.96 19.19
C HIS A 437 -11.87 -21.70 20.69
N THR A 438 -11.93 -22.77 21.48
CA THR A 438 -11.85 -22.67 22.93
C THR A 438 -10.42 -22.38 23.40
N PRO A 439 -10.20 -21.70 24.53
CA PRO A 439 -8.85 -21.44 25.04
C PRO A 439 -7.97 -22.68 25.21
N ALA A 440 -8.56 -23.84 25.51
CA ALA A 440 -7.83 -25.10 25.63
C ALA A 440 -7.31 -25.63 24.28
N GLU A 441 -7.92 -25.23 23.17
CA GLU A 441 -7.51 -25.63 21.82
C GLU A 441 -6.36 -24.76 21.28
N TYR A 442 -6.30 -23.47 21.65
CA TYR A 442 -5.33 -22.54 21.09
C TYR A 442 -4.22 -22.07 22.04
N LEU A 443 -4.37 -22.18 23.35
CA LEU A 443 -3.30 -21.87 24.31
C LEU A 443 -2.46 -23.11 24.60
N ARG A 444 -1.17 -22.91 24.90
CA ARG A 444 -0.31 -23.96 25.47
C ARG A 444 -0.81 -24.44 26.84
N GLY A 445 -1.48 -23.56 27.58
CA GLY A 445 -2.18 -23.87 28.81
C GLY A 445 -3.14 -22.74 29.19
N VAL A 446 -4.31 -23.09 29.73
CA VAL A 446 -5.34 -22.09 30.11
C VAL A 446 -4.98 -21.28 31.36
N ASN A 447 -4.06 -21.79 32.19
CA ASN A 447 -3.63 -21.18 33.45
C ASN A 447 -2.10 -21.08 33.54
N LEU A 448 -1.42 -20.74 32.44
CA LEU A 448 0.03 -20.57 32.42
C LEU A 448 0.47 -19.59 33.51
N GLN A 449 1.44 -20.01 34.31
CA GLN A 449 2.04 -19.17 35.34
C GLN A 449 3.44 -18.72 34.90
N PRO A 450 3.90 -17.56 35.37
CA PRO A 450 5.32 -17.20 35.27
C PRO A 450 6.23 -18.29 35.83
N PRO A 451 7.46 -18.44 35.32
CA PRO A 451 8.44 -19.35 35.87
C PRO A 451 8.73 -19.02 37.35
N PRO A 452 8.94 -20.03 38.21
CA PRO A 452 9.36 -19.78 39.59
C PRO A 452 10.76 -19.17 39.65
N ALA A 453 11.08 -18.52 40.76
CA ALA A 453 12.41 -17.96 41.00
C ALA A 453 13.50 -19.04 40.84
N GLY A 454 14.58 -18.71 40.13
CA GLY A 454 15.69 -19.64 39.86
C GLY A 454 15.45 -20.62 38.71
N ASN A 455 14.35 -20.49 37.95
CA ASN A 455 14.15 -21.27 36.73
C ASN A 455 15.22 -20.93 35.66
N GLU A 456 15.96 -21.95 35.20
CA GLU A 456 17.09 -21.79 34.27
C GLU A 456 16.68 -21.28 32.87
N PRO A 457 15.62 -21.81 32.22
CA PRO A 457 15.09 -21.23 30.99
C PRO A 457 14.78 -19.74 31.10
N HIS A 458 14.11 -19.34 32.19
CA HIS A 458 13.77 -17.95 32.46
C HIS A 458 15.01 -17.08 32.69
N ALA A 459 15.99 -17.57 33.46
CA ALA A 459 17.25 -16.86 33.68
C ALA A 459 17.99 -16.60 32.35
N THR A 460 17.97 -17.56 31.43
CA THR A 460 18.54 -17.40 30.08
C THR A 460 17.81 -16.33 29.28
N LEU A 461 16.47 -16.31 29.32
CA LEU A 461 15.66 -15.26 28.70
C LEU A 461 16.02 -13.88 29.26
N GLN A 462 16.08 -13.74 30.59
CA GLN A 462 16.44 -12.46 31.23
C GLN A 462 17.86 -12.01 30.88
N GLN A 463 18.82 -12.94 30.82
CA GLN A 463 20.20 -12.62 30.43
C GLN A 463 20.25 -12.07 28.99
N ARG A 464 19.60 -12.75 28.04
CA ARG A 464 19.56 -12.33 26.64
C ARG A 464 18.83 -10.99 26.50
N TYR A 465 17.71 -10.80 27.21
CA TYR A 465 16.95 -9.54 27.19
C TYR A 465 17.77 -8.37 27.71
N ARG A 466 18.48 -8.53 28.84
CA ARG A 466 19.39 -7.52 29.37
C ARG A 466 20.50 -7.16 28.37
N ALA A 467 21.12 -8.18 27.76
CA ALA A 467 22.19 -7.96 26.77
C ALA A 467 21.68 -7.22 25.52
N LEU A 468 20.44 -7.50 25.09
CA LEU A 468 19.78 -6.76 24.01
C LEU A 468 19.62 -5.28 24.36
N LEU A 469 19.06 -4.97 25.54
CA LEU A 469 18.89 -3.58 25.98
C LEU A 469 20.24 -2.86 26.13
N ASP A 470 21.28 -3.54 26.61
CA ASP A 470 22.64 -3.01 26.69
C ASP A 470 23.20 -2.65 25.30
N GLY A 471 23.03 -3.55 24.32
CA GLY A 471 23.45 -3.32 22.93
C GLY A 471 22.70 -2.14 22.30
N LEU A 472 21.38 -2.07 22.49
CA LEU A 472 20.54 -0.96 22.01
C LEU A 472 20.94 0.37 22.65
N PHE A 473 21.16 0.39 23.96
CA PHE A 473 21.57 1.59 24.68
C PHE A 473 22.89 2.15 24.11
N GLN A 474 23.89 1.30 23.92
CA GLN A 474 25.17 1.70 23.35
C GLN A 474 25.02 2.16 21.90
N ALA A 475 24.26 1.42 21.08
CA ALA A 475 24.03 1.76 19.68
C ALA A 475 23.37 3.14 19.52
N TYR A 476 22.30 3.40 20.29
CA TYR A 476 21.57 4.66 20.25
C TYR A 476 22.44 5.80 20.76
N ALA A 477 23.16 5.63 21.88
CA ALA A 477 24.04 6.65 22.42
C ALA A 477 25.16 7.06 21.43
N MET A 478 25.65 6.11 20.62
CA MET A 478 26.66 6.39 19.59
C MET A 478 26.12 7.14 18.37
N GLY A 479 24.83 6.92 18.06
CA GLY A 479 24.16 7.44 16.86
C GLY A 479 24.66 6.81 15.56
N MET A 480 23.90 7.01 14.47
CA MET A 480 24.29 6.54 13.14
C MET A 480 25.35 7.45 12.52
N PRO A 481 26.29 6.91 11.71
CA PRO A 481 26.44 5.49 11.34
C PRO A 481 27.23 4.66 12.36
N ARG A 482 27.83 5.26 13.40
CA ARG A 482 28.78 4.59 14.31
C ARG A 482 28.14 3.46 15.12
N GLY A 483 26.90 3.61 15.54
CA GLY A 483 26.14 2.59 16.28
C GLY A 483 25.58 1.45 15.42
N ALA A 484 25.69 1.53 14.09
CA ALA A 484 25.06 0.57 13.17
C ALA A 484 25.48 -0.90 13.41
N PRO A 485 26.77 -1.23 13.67
CA PRO A 485 27.18 -2.60 13.96
C PRO A 485 26.52 -3.16 15.22
N LEU A 486 26.41 -2.36 16.27
CA LEU A 486 25.76 -2.74 17.53
C LEU A 486 24.25 -2.94 17.34
N LEU A 487 23.61 -2.07 16.56
CA LEU A 487 22.19 -2.21 16.23
C LEU A 487 21.91 -3.49 15.42
N ASN A 488 22.76 -3.82 14.46
CA ASN A 488 22.65 -5.06 13.69
C ASN A 488 22.89 -6.30 14.56
N ALA A 489 23.86 -6.23 15.49
CA ALA A 489 24.10 -7.30 16.46
C ALA A 489 22.91 -7.49 17.42
N ALA A 490 22.33 -6.40 17.92
CA ALA A 490 21.11 -6.42 18.72
C ALA A 490 19.96 -7.10 17.95
N ARG A 491 19.71 -6.71 16.69
CA ARG A 491 18.70 -7.36 15.83
C ARG A 491 18.97 -8.86 15.66
N ALA A 492 20.22 -9.25 15.40
CA ALA A 492 20.59 -10.66 15.25
C ALA A 492 20.34 -11.46 16.53
N SER A 493 20.61 -10.88 17.71
CA SER A 493 20.37 -11.54 19.00
C SER A 493 18.89 -11.78 19.34
N MET A 494 17.95 -11.20 18.59
CA MET A 494 16.53 -11.44 18.79
C MET A 494 16.06 -12.75 18.15
N LEU A 495 16.75 -13.24 17.13
CA LEU A 495 16.27 -14.30 16.24
C LEU A 495 16.99 -15.62 16.48
N GLY A 496 16.29 -16.72 16.16
CA GLY A 496 16.85 -18.07 16.17
C GLY A 496 17.03 -18.68 17.56
N ALA A 497 17.53 -19.92 17.59
CA ALA A 497 17.64 -20.75 18.80
C ALA A 497 18.53 -20.12 19.89
N ASP A 498 19.61 -19.45 19.48
CA ASP A 498 20.55 -18.78 20.39
C ASP A 498 20.13 -17.35 20.76
N GLY A 499 19.04 -16.84 20.16
CA GLY A 499 18.51 -15.50 20.40
C GLY A 499 17.36 -15.45 21.41
N ILE A 500 16.71 -14.29 21.52
CA ILE A 500 15.51 -14.12 22.37
C ILE A 500 14.41 -15.11 21.98
N GLU A 501 14.17 -15.29 20.68
CA GLU A 501 13.18 -16.24 20.14
C GLU A 501 13.36 -17.66 20.70
N GLY A 502 14.57 -18.23 20.64
CA GLY A 502 14.81 -19.57 21.19
C GLY A 502 14.69 -19.65 22.71
N ALA A 503 15.01 -18.57 23.43
CA ALA A 503 14.81 -18.53 24.89
C ALA A 503 13.32 -18.47 25.26
N LEU A 504 12.52 -17.70 24.51
CA LEU A 504 11.06 -17.67 24.65
C LEU A 504 10.44 -19.05 24.35
N ASP A 505 10.87 -19.71 23.26
CA ASP A 505 10.45 -21.08 22.94
C ASP A 505 10.78 -22.04 24.09
N THR A 506 12.00 -21.96 24.63
CA THR A 506 12.44 -22.81 25.75
C THR A 506 11.56 -22.61 26.98
N VAL A 507 11.25 -21.37 27.38
CA VAL A 507 10.38 -21.11 28.54
C VAL A 507 8.97 -21.66 28.30
N ALA A 508 8.41 -21.43 27.10
CA ALA A 508 7.07 -21.87 26.74
C ALA A 508 6.96 -23.41 26.64
N ASP A 509 8.00 -24.09 26.16
CA ASP A 509 8.06 -25.56 26.06
C ASP A 509 8.19 -26.24 27.43
N HIS A 510 8.70 -25.53 28.44
CA HIS A 510 8.68 -25.97 29.84
C HIS A 510 7.32 -25.70 30.53
N GLY A 511 6.31 -25.24 29.79
CA GLY A 511 4.95 -25.05 30.30
C GLY A 511 4.74 -23.78 31.12
N PHE A 512 5.62 -22.78 30.96
CA PHE A 512 5.50 -21.49 31.65
C PHE A 512 5.07 -20.37 30.72
N LEU A 513 4.50 -19.32 31.30
CA LEU A 513 4.27 -18.05 30.61
C LEU A 513 5.61 -17.34 30.43
N ALA A 514 6.03 -17.07 29.19
CA ALA A 514 7.28 -16.39 28.92
C ALA A 514 7.17 -14.89 29.27
N VAL A 515 7.74 -14.50 30.42
CA VAL A 515 7.65 -13.13 30.94
C VAL A 515 9.02 -12.44 30.97
N PHE A 516 9.02 -11.12 31.08
CA PHE A 516 10.22 -10.29 31.17
C PHE A 516 10.23 -9.56 32.51
N ASP A 517 11.29 -9.78 33.30
CA ASP A 517 11.41 -9.16 34.61
C ASP A 517 12.01 -7.75 34.48
N PRO A 518 11.70 -6.84 35.42
CA PRO A 518 12.39 -5.55 35.49
C PRO A 518 13.91 -5.73 35.58
N VAL A 519 14.64 -5.08 34.68
CA VAL A 519 16.10 -5.15 34.67
C VAL A 519 16.66 -4.27 35.79
N PRO A 520 17.44 -4.81 36.75
CA PRO A 520 18.02 -4.03 37.84
C PRO A 520 19.23 -3.24 37.33
N ASP A 521 18.98 -2.19 36.54
CA ASP A 521 19.97 -1.26 36.03
C ASP A 521 19.33 0.14 35.92
N PRO A 522 19.96 1.19 36.49
CA PRO A 522 19.41 2.55 36.44
C PRO A 522 19.15 3.07 35.02
N ARG A 523 19.87 2.56 34.00
CA ARG A 523 19.66 2.95 32.59
C ARG A 523 18.32 2.47 32.04
N PHE A 524 17.77 1.40 32.62
CA PHE A 524 16.51 0.76 32.23
C PHE A 524 15.45 0.89 33.32
N ALA A 525 15.63 1.87 34.23
CA ALA A 525 14.70 2.10 35.31
C ALA A 525 13.26 2.29 34.76
N PRO A 526 12.24 1.69 35.41
CA PRO A 526 10.87 1.80 34.93
C PRO A 526 10.39 3.25 34.88
N VAL A 527 9.56 3.57 33.87
CA VAL A 527 9.06 4.92 33.63
C VAL A 527 7.59 5.02 34.07
N MET A 528 7.25 6.08 34.78
CA MET A 528 5.87 6.40 35.15
C MET A 528 5.26 7.39 34.13
N PRO A 529 3.94 7.39 33.95
CA PRO A 529 3.27 8.44 33.19
C PRO A 529 3.60 9.82 33.75
N PRO A 530 3.90 10.81 32.91
CA PRO A 530 4.05 12.18 33.36
C PRO A 530 2.74 12.66 34.01
N PRO A 531 2.82 13.55 35.03
CA PRO A 531 1.61 14.11 35.63
C PRO A 531 0.76 14.80 34.56
N PRO A 532 -0.58 14.74 34.67
CA PRO A 532 -1.44 15.49 33.77
C PRO A 532 -1.06 16.98 33.87
N PRO A 533 -0.95 17.69 32.75
CA PRO A 533 -0.65 19.12 32.80
C PRO A 533 -1.71 19.84 33.62
N ALA A 534 -1.28 20.83 34.41
CA ALA A 534 -2.21 21.66 35.17
C ALA A 534 -3.26 22.26 34.21
N PRO A 535 -4.55 22.28 34.58
CA PRO A 535 -5.53 23.04 33.80
C PRO A 535 -5.04 24.49 33.76
N MET A 536 -4.80 25.03 32.55
CA MET A 536 -4.46 26.45 32.42
C MET A 536 -5.67 27.29 32.83
N ALA A 537 -5.40 28.31 33.65
CA ALA A 537 -6.37 29.27 34.16
C ALA A 537 -6.92 30.20 33.07
#